data_AF-A0A0J8UJM2-F1
#
_entry.id   AF-A0A0J8UJM2-F1
#
_cell.length_a   1.000
_cell.length_b   1.000
_cell.length_c   1.000
_cell.angle_alpha   90.00
_cell.angle_beta   90.00
_cell.angle_gamma   90.00
#
_symmetry.space_group_name_H-M   'P 1'
#
loop_
_entity.id
_entity.type
_entity.pdbx_description
1 polymer ?
#
loop_
_entity_poly.entity_id
_entity_poly.type
_entity_poly.pdbx_seq_one_letter_code
_entity_poly.pdbx_strand_id
1 'polypeptide(L)'
;MTTTNTSTPPIATPAPVGAVHLNEWQPDDDEQRFAHRWFHCAEHTTPGGLRIKAQGIQYADGSLDELAISISDNDGNSVLVDADDVKHVVEQLAAG
;
A
#
# COMPACT_ATOMS: atom_id res chain seq x y z
N MET A 1 24.69 -33.76 -13.57
CA MET A 1 24.34 -32.44 -14.12
C MET A 1 23.44 -31.77 -13.12
N THR A 2 23.95 -30.80 -12.36
CA THR A 2 23.19 -30.06 -11.34
C THR A 2 22.83 -28.70 -11.93
N THR A 3 21.55 -28.49 -12.22
CA THR A 3 21.03 -27.21 -12.68
C THR A 3 20.79 -26.31 -11.46
N THR A 4 21.67 -25.34 -11.26
CA THR A 4 21.43 -24.22 -10.34
C THR A 4 20.31 -23.35 -10.90
N ASN A 5 19.12 -23.47 -10.33
CA ASN A 5 18.02 -22.56 -10.56
C ASN A 5 18.37 -21.24 -9.86
N THR A 6 18.89 -20.27 -10.60
CA THR A 6 19.04 -18.90 -10.10
C THR A 6 17.67 -18.24 -10.11
N SER A 7 16.87 -18.52 -9.08
CA SER A 7 15.69 -17.72 -8.76
C SER A 7 16.21 -16.35 -8.33
N THR A 8 16.10 -15.37 -9.21
CA THR A 8 16.38 -13.97 -8.88
C THR A 8 15.51 -13.61 -7.67
N PRO A 9 16.09 -13.16 -6.54
CA PRO A 9 15.27 -12.73 -5.42
C PRO A 9 14.32 -11.63 -5.92
N PRO A 10 13.03 -11.66 -5.54
CA PRO A 10 12.09 -10.63 -5.96
C PRO A 10 12.70 -9.27 -5.60
N ILE A 11 12.70 -8.35 -6.56
CA ILE A 11 13.15 -6.98 -6.36
C ILE A 11 12.28 -6.42 -5.23
N ALA A 12 12.86 -6.33 -4.03
CA ALA A 12 12.20 -5.76 -2.88
C ALA A 12 11.84 -4.32 -3.25
N THR A 13 10.55 -4.04 -3.39
CA THR A 13 10.09 -2.67 -3.60
C THR A 13 10.24 -1.98 -2.24
N PRO A 14 11.16 -1.02 -2.07
CA PRO A 14 11.30 -0.35 -0.78
C PRO A 14 9.98 0.37 -0.48
N ALA A 15 9.62 0.45 0.81
CA ALA A 15 8.51 1.28 1.24
C ALA A 15 8.65 2.71 0.66
N PRO A 16 7.54 3.41 0.38
CA PRO A 16 7.59 4.78 -0.12
C PRO A 16 8.49 5.65 0.75
N VAL A 17 9.28 6.53 0.12
CA VAL A 17 10.17 7.46 0.85
C VAL A 17 9.32 8.29 1.82
N GLY A 18 9.66 8.26 3.10
CA GLY A 18 8.91 8.95 4.16
C GLY A 18 7.74 8.16 4.76
N ALA A 19 7.65 6.86 4.50
CA ALA A 19 6.71 5.97 5.19
C ALA A 19 7.05 5.86 6.69
N VAL A 20 6.03 6.06 7.52
CA VAL A 20 6.01 5.81 8.96
C VAL A 20 5.30 4.49 9.20
N HIS A 21 6.00 3.53 9.81
CA HIS A 21 5.41 2.24 10.18
C HIS A 21 4.62 2.38 11.48
N LEU A 22 3.37 1.92 11.46
CA LEU A 22 2.42 2.06 12.56
C LEU A 22 2.55 0.97 13.61
N ASN A 23 3.09 -0.18 13.22
CA ASN A 23 3.26 -1.34 14.06
C ASN A 23 4.57 -2.06 13.72
N GLU A 24 4.96 -2.95 14.64
CA GLU A 24 5.98 -3.95 14.35
C GLU A 24 5.45 -4.99 13.37
N TRP A 25 6.35 -5.81 12.84
CA TRP A 25 5.99 -6.93 11.97
C TRP A 25 5.04 -7.90 12.67
N GLN A 26 3.91 -8.18 12.05
CA GLN A 26 2.94 -9.17 12.48
C GLN A 26 3.10 -10.41 11.60
N PRO A 27 3.07 -11.63 12.18
CA PRO A 27 3.06 -12.84 11.39
C PRO A 27 1.83 -12.85 10.49
N ASP A 28 2.01 -13.36 9.28
CA ASP A 28 0.93 -13.54 8.33
C ASP A 28 0.80 -15.04 8.06
N ASP A 29 -0.45 -15.50 8.04
CA ASP A 29 -0.79 -16.91 7.94
C ASP A 29 -0.76 -17.42 6.48
N ASP A 30 -0.55 -16.53 5.50
CA ASP A 30 -0.37 -16.90 4.10
C ASP A 30 1.00 -17.56 3.89
N GLU A 31 1.02 -18.77 3.33
CA GLU A 31 2.23 -19.55 3.05
C GLU A 31 3.24 -18.80 2.16
N GLN A 32 2.80 -17.77 1.43
CA GLN A 32 3.65 -16.97 0.55
C GLN A 32 4.21 -15.70 1.20
N ARG A 33 3.59 -15.18 2.26
CA ARG A 33 3.97 -13.91 2.89
C ARG A 33 4.06 -14.13 4.40
N PHE A 34 5.27 -14.14 4.95
CA PHE A 34 5.50 -14.57 6.33
C PHE A 34 5.16 -13.53 7.41
N ALA A 35 5.12 -12.25 7.03
CA ALA A 35 4.80 -11.16 7.94
C ALA A 35 4.44 -9.89 7.18
N HIS A 36 3.60 -9.07 7.81
CA HIS A 36 3.19 -7.77 7.30
C HIS A 36 3.27 -6.67 8.38
N ARG A 37 3.25 -5.41 7.95
CA ARG A 37 3.10 -4.24 8.82
C ARG A 37 2.37 -3.12 8.09
N TRP A 38 1.67 -2.29 8.85
CA TRP A 38 0.97 -1.12 8.36
C TRP A 38 1.90 0.07 8.28
N PHE A 39 1.74 0.87 7.23
CA PHE A 39 2.45 2.13 7.10
C PHE A 39 1.53 3.24 6.62
N HIS A 40 1.97 4.47 6.85
CA HIS A 40 1.47 5.62 6.11
C HIS A 40 2.59 6.56 5.70
N CYS A 41 2.36 7.32 4.66
CA CYS A 41 3.25 8.42 4.27
C CYS A 41 2.99 9.67 5.12
N ALA A 42 3.88 10.65 5.01
CA ALA A 42 3.64 11.98 5.55
C ALA A 42 2.31 12.54 5.01
N GLU A 43 1.60 13.28 5.86
CA GLU A 43 0.39 13.97 5.48
C GLU A 43 0.74 15.28 4.75
N HIS A 44 -0.03 15.59 3.71
CA HIS A 44 0.08 16.84 2.97
C HIS A 44 -1.21 17.64 3.04
N THR A 45 -1.12 18.91 3.41
CA THR A 45 -2.26 19.83 3.39
C THR A 45 -2.21 20.68 2.13
N THR A 46 -3.25 20.57 1.30
CA THR A 46 -3.41 21.38 0.10
C THR A 46 -3.64 22.86 0.47
N PRO A 47 -3.42 23.81 -0.46
CA PRO A 47 -3.75 25.22 -0.23
C PRO A 47 -5.23 25.47 0.13
N GLY A 48 -6.13 24.58 -0.29
CA GLY A 48 -7.56 24.61 0.05
C GLY A 48 -7.91 23.99 1.40
N GLY A 49 -6.92 23.48 2.16
CA GLY A 49 -7.13 22.91 3.49
C GLY A 49 -7.44 21.41 3.52
N LEU A 50 -7.57 20.75 2.37
CA LEU A 50 -7.71 19.28 2.35
C LEU A 50 -6.41 18.61 2.80
N ARG A 51 -6.52 17.63 3.70
CA ARG A 51 -5.43 16.80 4.20
C ARG A 51 -5.41 15.50 3.41
N ILE A 52 -4.26 15.15 2.85
CA ILE A 52 -4.08 13.98 1.99
C ILE A 52 -3.02 13.08 2.62
N LYS A 53 -3.32 11.79 2.71
CA LYS A 53 -2.43 10.79 3.31
C LYS A 53 -2.51 9.47 2.54
N ALA A 54 -1.36 8.95 2.10
CA ALA A 54 -1.26 7.61 1.53
C ALA A 54 -0.94 6.58 2.63
N GLN A 55 -1.46 5.37 2.51
CA GLN A 55 -1.25 4.28 3.47
C GLN A 55 -1.38 2.91 2.79
N GLY A 56 -0.97 1.87 3.52
CA GLY A 56 -1.20 0.49 3.11
C GLY A 56 -0.41 -0.50 3.95
N ILE A 57 -0.26 -1.71 3.42
CA ILE A 57 0.46 -2.82 4.02
C ILE A 57 1.79 -3.03 3.30
N GLN A 58 2.85 -3.21 4.08
CA GLN A 58 4.14 -3.69 3.60
C GLN A 58 4.38 -5.11 4.11
N TYR A 59 4.77 -6.01 3.22
CA TYR A 59 5.18 -7.36 3.55
C TYR A 59 6.70 -7.51 3.69
N ALA A 60 7.13 -8.55 4.40
CA ALA A 60 8.54 -8.80 4.69
C ALA A 60 9.38 -9.08 3.42
N ASP A 61 8.74 -9.56 2.35
CA ASP A 61 9.33 -9.72 1.02
C ASP A 61 9.48 -8.39 0.25
N GLY A 62 8.99 -7.29 0.82
CA GLY A 62 9.00 -5.96 0.21
C GLY A 62 7.81 -5.69 -0.73
N SER A 63 6.86 -6.62 -0.87
CA SER A 63 5.63 -6.33 -1.59
C SER A 63 4.73 -5.36 -0.80
N LEU A 64 3.86 -4.66 -1.54
CA LEU A 64 2.89 -3.71 -0.99
C LEU A 64 1.48 -4.15 -1.39
N ASP A 65 0.52 -3.92 -0.51
CA ASP A 65 -0.89 -4.25 -0.71
C ASP A 65 -1.79 -3.27 0.06
N GLU A 66 -3.10 -3.36 -0.19
CA GLU A 66 -4.13 -2.49 0.42
C GLU A 66 -3.75 -0.99 0.35
N LEU A 67 -3.25 -0.58 -0.82
CA LEU A 67 -2.78 0.78 -1.04
C LEU A 67 -3.97 1.73 -1.16
N ALA A 68 -4.06 2.68 -0.24
CA ALA A 68 -5.15 3.63 -0.18
C ALA A 68 -4.68 5.08 -0.02
N ILE A 69 -5.47 6.02 -0.54
CA ILE A 69 -5.33 7.45 -0.30
C ILE A 69 -6.53 7.92 0.51
N SER A 70 -6.26 8.45 1.70
CA SER A 70 -7.24 9.18 2.51
C SER A 70 -7.20 10.66 2.18
N ILE A 71 -8.37 11.25 1.94
CA ILE A 71 -8.57 12.69 1.76
C ILE A 71 -9.56 13.15 2.81
N SER A 72 -9.12 14.06 3.68
CA SER A 72 -9.94 14.59 4.77
C SER A 72 -10.10 16.11 4.66
N ASP A 73 -11.27 16.63 5.00
CA ASP A 73 -11.49 18.06 5.17
C ASP A 73 -11.19 18.51 6.63
N ASN A 74 -11.34 19.81 6.87
CA ASN A 74 -11.12 20.41 8.19
C ASN A 74 -12.24 20.11 9.20
N ASP A 75 -13.39 19.63 8.72
CA ASP A 75 -14.54 19.27 9.54
C ASP A 75 -14.46 17.80 10.01
N GLY A 76 -13.43 17.07 9.55
CA GLY A 76 -13.17 15.68 9.89
C GLY A 76 -13.87 14.68 8.96
N ASN A 77 -14.56 15.14 7.91
CA ASN A 77 -15.09 14.22 6.91
C ASN A 77 -13.94 13.68 6.08
N SER A 78 -13.97 12.37 5.80
CA SER A 78 -12.91 11.70 5.07
C SER A 78 -13.47 10.79 4.00
N VAL A 79 -12.79 10.75 2.86
CA VAL A 79 -12.99 9.76 1.81
C VAL A 79 -11.72 8.94 1.70
N LEU A 80 -11.88 7.62 1.63
CA LEU A 80 -10.81 6.69 1.31
C LEU A 80 -10.97 6.28 -0.15
N VAL A 81 -9.88 6.32 -0.91
CA VAL A 81 -9.82 5.76 -2.25
C VAL A 81 -8.81 4.62 -2.20
N ASP A 82 -9.31 3.39 -2.27
CA ASP A 82 -8.50 2.19 -2.33
C ASP A 82 -8.14 1.83 -3.79
N ALA A 83 -6.99 1.20 -3.99
CA ALA A 83 -6.54 0.77 -5.31
C ALA A 83 -7.50 -0.23 -5.98
N ASP A 84 -8.14 -1.11 -5.22
CA ASP A 84 -9.09 -2.09 -5.74
C ASP A 84 -10.39 -1.42 -6.22
N ASP A 85 -10.86 -0.38 -5.52
CA ASP A 85 -12.01 0.40 -5.95
C ASP A 85 -11.75 1.07 -7.30
N VAL A 86 -10.56 1.66 -7.47
CA VAL A 86 -10.17 2.32 -8.73
C VAL A 86 -10.11 1.29 -9.87
N LYS A 87 -9.52 0.11 -9.60
CA LYS A 87 -9.46 -0.99 -10.57
C LYS A 87 -10.87 -1.41 -11.00
N HIS A 88 -11.79 -1.56 -10.04
CA HIS A 88 -13.17 -1.94 -10.32
C HIS A 88 -13.87 -0.92 -11.22
N VAL A 89 -13.70 0.38 -10.95
CA VAL A 89 -14.28 1.45 -11.80
C VAL A 89 -13.71 1.41 -13.21
N VAL A 90 -12.39 1.22 -13.37
CA VAL A 90 -11.75 1.13 -14.69
C VAL A 90 -12.28 -0.06 -15.49
N GLU A 91 -12.44 -1.23 -14.86
CA GLU A 91 -12.99 -2.43 -15.50
C GLU A 91 -14.44 -2.21 -15.95
N GLN A 92 -15.27 -1.56 -15.12
CA GLN A 92 -16.64 -1.21 -15.49
C GLN A 92 -16.70 -0.26 -16.70
N LEU A 93 -15.84 0.75 -16.73
CA LEU A 93 -15.78 1.72 -17.83
C LEU A 93 -15.25 1.11 -19.14
N ALA A 94 -14.35 0.13 -19.06
CA ALA A 94 -13.83 -0.56 -20.23
C ALA A 94 -14.82 -1.58 -20.83
N ALA A 95 -15.82 -2.00 -20.05
CA ALA A 95 -16.85 -2.95 -20.47
C ALA A 95 -18.09 -2.30 -21.13
N GLY A 96 -18.19 -0.97 -21.12
CA GLY A 96 -19.27 -0.19 -21.73
C GLY A 96 -18.86 0.48 -23.03
#